data_AF-A0A498CQU3-F1
#
_entry.id   AF-A0A498CQU3-F1
#
_cell.length_a   1.000
_cell.length_b   1.000
_cell.length_c   1.000
_cell.angle_alpha   90.00
_cell.angle_beta   90.00
_cell.angle_gamma   90.00
#
_symmetry.space_group_name_H-M   'P 1'
#
loop_
_entity.id
_entity.type
_entity.pdbx_description
1 polymer ?
#
loop_
_entity_poly.entity_id
_entity_poly.type
_entity_poly.pdbx_seq_one_letter_code
_entity_poly.pdbx_strand_id
1 'polypeptide(L)'
;MSNRHPFVCPKAPVGRPILYPRDVRTVRDHLRRHLREEGQKMQNLAAAWGVSKHTVYALFNVDRPLPPQHVEASIVHLGLDDFDANELRLLAAREAGWQIDPKYLIDNTTNRKETQ
;
A
#
# COMPACT_ATOMS: atom_id res chain seq x y z
N MET A 1 -12.43 -15.36 -21.32
CA MET A 1 -11.78 -16.43 -20.52
C MET A 1 -10.26 -16.23 -20.61
N SER A 2 -9.65 -15.56 -19.64
CA SER A 2 -8.18 -15.42 -19.60
C SER A 2 -7.63 -16.21 -18.42
N ASN A 3 -7.22 -17.45 -18.72
CA ASN A 3 -6.41 -18.29 -17.85
C ASN A 3 -5.10 -17.56 -17.52
N ARG A 4 -4.85 -17.26 -16.25
CA ARG A 4 -3.55 -16.74 -15.79
C ARG A 4 -3.10 -17.53 -14.57
N HIS A 5 -2.13 -18.42 -14.82
CA HIS A 5 -1.51 -19.28 -13.83
C HIS A 5 -0.69 -18.45 -12.82
N PRO A 6 -0.74 -18.73 -11.51
CA PRO A 6 0.13 -18.13 -10.52
C PRO A 6 1.56 -18.70 -10.62
N PHE A 7 2.57 -17.84 -10.44
CA PHE A 7 3.96 -18.29 -10.26
C PHE A 7 4.13 -18.84 -8.83
N VAL A 8 4.60 -20.09 -8.73
CA VAL A 8 4.90 -20.77 -7.48
C VAL A 8 6.36 -20.51 -7.11
N CYS A 9 6.60 -19.86 -5.97
CA CYS A 9 7.93 -19.75 -5.38
C CYS A 9 8.20 -21.01 -4.50
N PRO A 10 9.41 -21.62 -4.50
CA PRO A 10 9.61 -22.88 -3.81
C PRO A 10 9.73 -22.71 -2.29
N LYS A 11 8.74 -23.29 -1.60
CA LYS A 11 8.70 -23.84 -0.23
C LYS A 11 8.83 -22.89 0.99
N ALA A 12 7.71 -22.75 1.70
CA ALA A 12 7.68 -22.72 3.16
C ALA A 12 7.51 -24.17 3.70
N PRO A 13 8.07 -24.53 4.87
CA PRO A 13 8.13 -25.93 5.35
C PRO A 13 6.77 -26.54 5.75
N VAL A 14 5.65 -25.82 5.62
CA VAL A 14 4.33 -26.31 6.04
C VAL A 14 3.25 -25.97 4.99
N GLY A 15 3.18 -26.82 3.97
CA GLY A 15 1.94 -27.32 3.35
C GLY A 15 0.94 -26.39 2.65
N ARG A 16 1.00 -25.06 2.78
CA ARG A 16 0.14 -24.15 2.01
C ARG A 16 0.99 -23.18 1.19
N PRO A 17 0.87 -23.16 -0.15
CA PRO A 17 1.41 -22.09 -0.95
C PRO A 17 0.85 -20.77 -0.42
N ILE A 18 1.72 -19.82 -0.04
CA ILE A 18 1.27 -18.46 0.20
C ILE A 18 0.88 -17.93 -1.18
N LEU A 19 -0.43 -17.96 -1.46
CA LEU A 19 -1.00 -17.36 -2.66
C LEU A 19 -0.88 -15.85 -2.49
N TYR A 20 0.17 -15.26 -3.08
CA TYR A 20 0.24 -13.82 -3.23
C TYR A 20 -0.67 -13.40 -4.38
N PRO A 21 -1.75 -12.63 -4.15
CA PRO A 21 -2.36 -11.89 -5.23
C PRO A 21 -1.29 -10.95 -5.80
N ARG A 22 -1.06 -11.02 -7.11
CA ARG A 22 -0.03 -10.27 -7.86
C ARG A 22 -0.24 -8.75 -7.87
N ASP A 23 -1.30 -8.31 -7.22
CA ASP A 23 -1.90 -6.99 -7.30
C ASP A 23 -1.93 -6.45 -5.88
N VAL A 24 -0.87 -5.74 -5.47
CA VAL A 24 -0.85 -4.98 -4.21
C VAL A 24 -1.86 -3.84 -4.41
N ARG A 25 -3.12 -4.08 -4.06
CA ARG A 25 -4.22 -3.14 -4.36
C ARG A 25 -4.50 -2.17 -3.25
N THR A 26 -4.09 -2.52 -2.03
CA THR A 26 -4.48 -1.80 -0.82
C THR A 26 -3.30 -1.15 -0.13
N VAL A 27 -3.53 -0.04 0.57
CA VAL A 27 -2.55 0.65 1.41
C VAL A 27 -1.96 -0.33 2.43
N ARG A 28 -2.77 -1.24 2.95
CA ARG A 28 -2.35 -2.27 3.90
C ARG A 28 -1.34 -3.23 3.29
N ASP A 29 -1.53 -3.62 2.03
CA ASP A 29 -0.62 -4.55 1.37
C ASP A 29 0.71 -3.87 1.04
N HIS A 30 0.71 -2.58 0.68
CA HIS A 30 1.93 -1.77 0.58
C HIS A 30 2.64 -1.65 1.93
N LEU A 31 1.93 -1.30 3.00
CA LEU A 31 2.54 -1.22 4.35
C LEU A 31 3.12 -2.57 4.79
N ARG A 32 2.42 -3.69 4.53
CA ARG A 32 2.94 -5.04 4.81
C ARG A 32 4.21 -5.35 4.03
N ARG A 33 4.33 -4.84 2.80
CA ARG A 33 5.53 -5.00 1.98
C ARG A 33 6.70 -4.23 2.57
N HIS A 34 6.55 -2.93 2.81
CA HIS A 34 7.63 -2.11 3.39
C HIS A 34 8.06 -2.60 4.77
N LEU A 35 7.11 -3.00 5.62
CA LEU A 35 7.42 -3.60 6.93
C LEU A 35 8.30 -4.86 6.79
N ARG A 36 8.08 -5.68 5.76
CA ARG A 36 8.87 -6.90 5.52
C ARG A 36 10.26 -6.56 4.97
N GLU A 37 10.35 -5.57 4.09
CA GLU A 37 11.63 -5.09 3.53
C GLU A 37 12.54 -4.56 4.65
N GLU A 38 11.97 -3.83 5.60
CA GLU A 38 12.68 -3.31 6.80
C GLU A 38 12.85 -4.35 7.93
N GLY A 39 12.39 -5.60 7.74
CA GLY A 39 12.45 -6.64 8.77
C GLY A 39 11.61 -6.36 10.03
N GLN A 40 10.68 -5.41 9.95
CA GLN A 40 9.82 -5.00 11.05
C GLN A 40 8.52 -5.81 11.12
N LYS A 41 7.97 -5.94 12.33
CA LYS A 41 6.65 -6.55 12.53
C LYS A 41 5.59 -5.46 12.46
N MET A 42 4.39 -5.84 11.98
CA MET A 42 3.21 -4.95 11.98
C MET A 42 2.94 -4.30 13.35
N GLN A 43 3.20 -5.03 14.43
CA GLN A 43 3.01 -4.55 15.80
C GLN A 43 3.97 -3.40 16.19
N ASN A 44 5.05 -3.18 15.44
CA ASN A 44 5.99 -2.08 15.70
C ASN A 44 5.37 -0.72 15.34
N LEU A 45 4.40 -0.68 14.42
CA LEU A 45 3.63 0.52 14.10
C LEU A 45 2.79 1.02 15.28
N ALA A 46 2.54 0.18 16.29
CA ALA A 46 1.79 0.56 17.49
C ALA A 46 2.39 1.77 18.19
N ALA A 47 3.73 1.83 18.27
CA ALA A 47 4.45 2.94 18.89
C ALA A 47 4.30 4.23 18.08
N ALA A 48 4.46 4.15 16.75
CA ALA A 48 4.32 5.29 15.84
C ALA A 48 2.88 5.84 15.82
N TRP A 49 1.89 4.97 15.92
CA TRP A 49 0.48 5.35 15.91
C TRP A 49 -0.06 5.77 17.28
N GLY A 50 0.69 5.54 18.37
CA GLY A 50 0.23 5.77 19.73
C GLY A 50 -0.94 4.87 20.16
N VAL A 51 -1.09 3.70 19.55
CA VAL A 51 -2.20 2.76 19.82
C VAL A 51 -1.71 1.41 20.31
N SER A 52 -2.60 0.61 20.88
CA SER A 52 -2.24 -0.75 21.31
C SER A 52 -1.93 -1.66 20.11
N LYS A 53 -1.06 -2.66 20.30
CA LYS A 53 -0.74 -3.68 19.28
C LYS A 53 -2.00 -4.41 18.76
N HIS A 54 -2.98 -4.61 19.63
CA HIS A 54 -4.26 -5.22 19.27
C HIS A 54 -5.07 -4.33 18.33
N THR A 55 -5.10 -3.02 18.60
CA THR A 55 -5.75 -2.03 17.73
C THR A 55 -5.13 -2.02 16.33
N VAL A 56 -3.79 -2.11 16.24
CA VAL A 56 -3.11 -2.24 14.95
C VAL A 56 -3.58 -3.49 14.21
N TYR A 57 -3.61 -4.65 14.88
CA TYR A 57 -4.10 -5.89 14.26
C TYR A 57 -5.54 -5.75 13.76
N ALA A 58 -6.42 -5.18 14.58
CA ALA A 58 -7.81 -4.94 14.21
C ALA A 58 -7.90 -4.03 12.96
N LEU A 59 -7.15 -2.93 12.91
CA LEU A 59 -7.12 -1.99 11.79
C LEU A 59 -6.63 -2.63 10.48
N PHE A 60 -5.68 -3.57 10.55
CA PHE A 60 -5.18 -4.29 9.38
C PHE A 60 -6.10 -5.42 8.90
N ASN A 61 -7.05 -5.86 9.73
CA ASN A 61 -7.96 -6.97 9.43
C ASN A 61 -9.37 -6.52 8.99
N VAL A 62 -9.68 -5.23 9.08
CA VAL A 62 -10.95 -4.65 8.62
C VAL A 62 -10.83 -4.08 7.22
N ASP A 63 -11.91 -4.16 6.44
CA ASP A 63 -11.99 -3.63 5.07
C ASP A 63 -12.52 -2.18 5.06
N ARG A 64 -11.87 -1.31 5.83
CA ARG A 64 -12.18 0.13 5.87
C ARG A 64 -10.93 0.94 5.50
N PRO A 65 -11.01 2.16 4.96
CA PRO A 65 -9.81 2.95 4.70
C PRO A 65 -9.03 3.23 5.99
N LEU A 66 -7.70 3.22 5.89
CA LEU A 66 -6.84 3.67 6.99
C LEU A 66 -6.99 5.19 7.16
N PRO A 67 -7.01 5.70 8.40
CA PRO A 67 -7.06 7.14 8.62
C PRO A 67 -5.72 7.76 8.19
N PRO A 68 -5.73 8.98 7.61
CA PRO A 68 -4.54 9.60 7.04
C PRO A 68 -3.43 9.80 8.07
N GLN A 69 -3.77 10.04 9.34
CA GLN A 69 -2.79 10.21 10.42
C GLN A 69 -1.95 8.94 10.64
N HIS A 70 -2.54 7.76 10.48
CA HIS A 70 -1.81 6.50 10.60
C HIS A 70 -0.91 6.24 9.39
N VAL A 71 -1.32 6.69 8.20
CA VAL A 71 -0.50 6.58 6.98
C VAL A 71 0.75 7.45 7.12
N GLU A 72 0.60 8.73 7.49
CA GLU A 72 1.74 9.63 7.71
C GLU A 72 2.66 9.15 8.83
N ALA A 73 2.10 8.68 9.94
CA ALA A 73 2.90 8.11 11.03
C ALA A 73 3.69 6.87 10.57
N SER A 74 3.13 6.05 9.69
CA SER A 74 3.84 4.92 9.09
C SER A 74 4.94 5.35 8.13
N ILE A 75 4.73 6.38 7.31
CA ILE A 75 5.74 6.95 6.41
C ILE A 75 6.96 7.44 7.22
N VAL A 76 6.71 8.22 8.27
CA VAL A 76 7.76 8.76 9.14
C VAL A 76 8.49 7.65 9.89
N HIS A 77 7.76 6.66 10.41
CA HIS A 77 8.35 5.55 11.16
C HIS A 77 9.23 4.64 10.30
N LEU A 78 8.84 4.41 9.04
CA LEU A 78 9.59 3.60 8.11
C LEU A 78 10.68 4.38 7.38
N GLY A 79 10.68 5.71 7.47
CA GLY A 79 11.64 6.56 6.76
C GLY A 79 11.54 6.41 5.24
N LEU A 80 10.32 6.26 4.71
CA LEU A 80 10.10 6.06 3.29
C LEU A 80 10.54 7.28 2.48
N ASP A 81 11.01 7.04 1.27
CA ASP A 81 11.38 8.11 0.35
C ASP A 81 10.15 8.88 -0.15
N ASP A 82 10.37 10.01 -0.80
CA ASP A 82 9.29 10.87 -1.29
C ASP A 82 8.39 10.16 -2.32
N PHE A 83 8.92 9.17 -3.04
CA PHE A 83 8.18 8.43 -4.05
C PHE A 83 7.20 7.44 -3.40
N ASP A 84 7.70 6.59 -2.50
CA ASP A 84 6.93 5.62 -1.74
C ASP A 84 5.90 6.32 -0.82
N ALA A 85 6.29 7.45 -0.21
CA ALA A 85 5.38 8.26 0.59
C ALA A 85 4.20 8.80 -0.25
N ASN A 86 4.47 9.27 -1.46
CA ASN A 86 3.42 9.78 -2.36
C ASN A 86 2.55 8.64 -2.91
N GLU A 87 3.12 7.48 -3.22
CA GLU A 87 2.36 6.30 -3.61
C GLU A 87 1.35 5.90 -2.52
N LEU A 88 1.82 5.80 -1.27
CA LEU A 88 0.96 5.48 -0.12
C LEU A 88 -0.16 6.50 0.08
N ARG A 89 0.13 7.79 -0.04
CA ARG A 89 -0.88 8.87 0.07
C ARG A 89 -1.95 8.76 -1.00
N LEU A 90 -1.55 8.54 -2.26
CA LEU A 90 -2.47 8.40 -3.39
C LEU A 90 -3.36 7.16 -3.23
N LEU A 91 -2.80 6.04 -2.80
CA LEU A 91 -3.56 4.83 -2.52
C LEU A 91 -4.53 5.04 -1.35
N ALA A 92 -4.11 5.73 -0.29
CA ALA A 92 -4.96 6.05 0.85
C ALA A 92 -6.12 6.96 0.47
N ALA A 93 -5.87 7.99 -0.35
CA ALA A 93 -6.91 8.85 -0.89
C ALA A 93 -7.90 8.06 -1.75
N ARG A 94 -7.40 7.17 -2.62
CA ARG A 94 -8.25 6.30 -3.47
C ARG A 94 -9.12 5.37 -2.64
N GLU A 95 -8.58 4.73 -1.59
CA GLU A 95 -9.35 3.86 -0.69
C GLU A 95 -10.37 4.62 0.15
N ALA A 96 -10.03 5.83 0.58
CA ALA A 96 -10.93 6.70 1.32
C ALA A 96 -12.06 7.27 0.44
N GLY A 97 -12.07 6.96 -0.86
CA GLY A 97 -13.03 7.47 -1.82
C GLY A 97 -12.85 8.96 -2.12
N TRP A 98 -11.66 9.53 -1.84
CA TRP A 98 -11.37 10.90 -2.19
C TRP A 98 -11.33 11.01 -3.71
N GLN A 99 -12.20 11.85 -4.27
CA GLN A 99 -12.18 12.16 -5.69
C GLN A 99 -10.97 13.04 -5.96
N ILE A 100 -9.85 12.42 -6.32
CA ILE A 100 -8.68 13.14 -6.83
C ILE A 100 -9.09 13.69 -8.19
N ASP A 101 -9.34 15.00 -8.24
CA ASP A 101 -9.77 15.66 -9.46
C ASP A 101 -8.65 15.54 -10.52
N PRO A 102 -8.89 14.84 -11.66
CA PRO A 102 -7.86 14.56 -12.67
C PRO A 102 -7.22 15.83 -13.23
N LYS A 103 -7.88 16.98 -13.08
CA LYS A 103 -7.39 18.31 -13.42
C LYS A 103 -6.05 18.66 -12.76
N TYR A 104 -5.74 18.06 -11.60
CA TYR A 104 -4.48 18.27 -10.88
C TYR A 104 -3.46 17.13 -11.09
N LEU A 105 -3.84 16.06 -11.82
CA LEU A 105 -2.88 15.14 -12.40
C LEU A 105 -2.32 15.83 -13.66
N ILE A 106 -1.17 16.48 -13.50
CA ILE A 106 -0.30 17.07 -14.52
C ILE A 106 -0.76 16.76 -15.97
N ASP A 107 -1.26 17.79 -16.67
CA ASP A 107 -1.68 17.77 -18.07
C ASP A 107 -0.58 17.22 -19.00
N ASN A 108 -0.49 15.90 -19.14
CA ASN A 108 0.41 15.24 -20.09
C ASN A 108 -0.25 15.00 -21.46
N THR A 109 -1.38 15.65 -21.76
CA THR A 109 -2.09 15.47 -23.05
C THR A 109 -1.73 16.52 -24.12
N THR A 110 -0.96 17.55 -23.79
CA THR A 110 -0.51 18.58 -24.74
C THR A 110 0.90 18.31 -25.28
N ASN A 111 1.10 17.18 -25.96
CA ASN A 111 2.21 17.03 -26.92
C ASN A 111 1.90 15.96 -27.97
N ARG A 112 0.88 16.20 -28.82
CA ARG A 112 0.68 15.48 -30.08
C ARG A 112 0.08 16.40 -31.15
N LYS A 113 0.68 17.56 -31.42
CA LYS A 113 0.48 18.29 -32.69
C LYS A 113 1.74 19.06 -33.08
N GLU A 114 2.82 18.35 -33.32
CA GLU A 114 3.82 18.77 -34.31
C GLU A 114 3.76 17.74 -35.44
N THR A 115 3.25 18.17 -36.59
CA THR A 115 3.58 17.74 -37.96
C THR A 115 2.34 17.99 -38.84
N GLN A 116 2.28 19.18 -39.44
CA GLN A 116 1.95 19.43 -40.85
C GLN A 116 2.07 20.93 -41.15
#